data_AF-A0A8M1H5Y2-F1
#
_entry.id   AF-A0A8M1H5Y2-F1
#
_cell.length_a   1.000
_cell.length_b   1.000
_cell.length_c   1.000
_cell.angle_alpha   90.00
_cell.angle_beta   90.00
_cell.angle_gamma   90.00
#
_symmetry.space_group_name_H-M   'P 1'
#
loop_
_entity.id
_entity.type
_entity.pdbx_description
1 polymer ?
#
loop_
_entity_poly.entity_id
_entity_poly.type
_entity_poly.pdbx_seq_one_letter_code
_entity_poly.pdbx_strand_id
1 'polypeptide(L)'
;MKLQIALLSLSMAVVLVMVFQAVRQELELRNLKARMLYTRDGIKKKEDAIVQLKDKILALRGTLASSNTKLDQLKRKKQDTVKSTEAFEKSLKTCSAEKADAEKKKTSMKEALNELQTEQSDAKKKAEQEIQSLKQQILDRDKAICAFADTTKAEARKLCAVA
;
A
#
# COMPACT_ATOMS: atom_id res chain seq x y z
N MET A 1 -78.34 -50.84 76.06
CA MET A 1 -78.46 -50.51 74.62
C MET A 1 -78.15 -49.05 74.28
N LYS A 2 -78.68 -48.03 74.99
CA LYS A 2 -78.43 -46.59 74.66
C LYS A 2 -76.95 -46.18 74.66
N LEU A 3 -76.15 -46.71 75.58
CA LEU A 3 -74.72 -46.39 75.70
C LEU A 3 -73.87 -46.95 74.55
N GLN A 4 -74.23 -48.14 74.06
CA GLN A 4 -73.56 -48.76 72.90
C GLN A 4 -73.83 -47.98 71.61
N ILE A 5 -75.05 -47.47 71.43
CA ILE A 5 -75.42 -46.64 70.28
C ILE A 5 -74.65 -45.31 70.29
N ALA A 6 -74.48 -44.68 71.46
CA ALA A 6 -73.69 -43.45 71.59
C ALA A 6 -72.18 -43.67 71.33
N LEU A 7 -71.64 -44.83 71.72
CA LEU A 7 -70.24 -45.16 71.45
C LEU A 7 -69.98 -45.42 69.97
N LEU A 8 -70.91 -46.10 69.29
CA LEU A 8 -70.84 -46.36 67.85
C LEU A 8 -70.96 -45.06 67.03
N SER A 9 -71.85 -44.14 67.41
CA SER A 9 -71.98 -42.86 66.72
C SER A 9 -70.74 -41.98 66.89
N LEU A 10 -70.13 -41.97 68.09
CA LEU A 10 -68.89 -41.25 68.34
C LEU A 10 -67.72 -41.83 67.53
N SER A 11 -67.61 -43.16 67.47
CA SER A 11 -66.60 -43.84 66.66
C SER A 11 -66.74 -43.51 65.17
N MET A 12 -67.97 -43.50 64.65
CA MET A 12 -68.24 -43.14 63.26
C MET A 12 -67.86 -41.68 62.97
N ALA A 13 -68.16 -40.76 63.89
CA ALA A 13 -67.82 -39.35 63.75
C ALA A 13 -66.30 -39.11 63.69
N VAL A 14 -65.52 -39.80 64.52
CA VAL A 14 -64.05 -39.69 64.51
C VAL A 14 -63.47 -40.16 63.17
N VAL A 15 -63.96 -41.29 62.63
CA VAL A 15 -63.50 -41.80 61.33
C VAL A 15 -63.83 -40.81 60.20
N LEU A 16 -65.02 -40.21 60.19
CA LEU A 16 -65.39 -39.20 59.20
C LEU A 16 -64.51 -37.96 59.24
N VAL A 17 -64.16 -37.48 60.44
CA VAL A 17 -63.24 -36.34 60.60
C VAL A 17 -61.84 -36.69 60.09
N MET A 18 -61.32 -37.89 60.39
CA MET A 18 -60.02 -38.32 59.86
C MET A 18 -60.02 -38.44 58.33
N VAL A 19 -61.07 -38.99 57.74
CA VAL A 19 -61.22 -39.07 56.28
C VAL A 19 -61.27 -37.66 55.67
N PHE A 20 -62.01 -36.74 56.27
CA PHE A 20 -62.08 -35.36 55.80
C PHE A 20 -60.72 -34.63 55.87
N GLN A 21 -59.98 -34.83 56.96
CA GLN A 21 -58.62 -34.30 57.11
C GLN A 21 -57.66 -34.89 56.07
N ALA A 22 -57.72 -36.21 55.85
CA ALA A 22 -56.91 -36.88 54.84
C ALA A 22 -57.22 -36.37 53.41
N VAL A 23 -58.50 -36.20 53.08
CA VAL A 23 -58.92 -35.64 51.78
C VAL A 23 -58.44 -34.20 51.60
N ARG A 24 -58.49 -33.37 52.65
CA ARG A 24 -57.94 -31.99 52.59
C ARG A 24 -56.44 -31.99 52.36
N GLN A 25 -55.69 -32.80 53.10
CA GLN A 25 -54.24 -32.93 52.92
C GLN A 25 -53.89 -33.39 51.51
N GLU A 26 -54.64 -34.36 50.97
CA GLU A 26 -54.40 -34.85 49.62
C GLU A 26 -54.70 -33.79 48.55
N LEU A 27 -55.76 -33.00 48.73
CA LEU A 27 -56.08 -31.87 47.86
C LEU A 27 -55.00 -30.77 47.89
N GLU A 28 -54.51 -30.41 49.07
CA GLU A 28 -53.41 -29.45 49.20
C GLU A 28 -52.14 -29.97 48.55
N LEU A 29 -51.79 -31.25 48.77
CA LEU A 29 -50.62 -31.88 48.17
C LEU A 29 -50.71 -31.90 46.63
N ARG A 30 -51.90 -32.18 46.08
CA ARG A 30 -52.16 -32.14 44.62
C ARG A 30 -52.02 -30.73 44.06
N ASN A 31 -52.57 -29.73 44.74
CA ASN A 31 -52.47 -28.33 44.32
C ASN A 31 -51.01 -27.84 44.36
N LEU A 32 -50.27 -28.20 45.41
CA LEU A 32 -48.87 -27.83 45.57
C LEU A 32 -47.98 -28.52 44.52
N LYS A 33 -48.25 -29.79 44.20
CA LYS A 33 -47.60 -30.52 43.11
C LYS A 33 -47.90 -29.91 41.74
N ALA A 34 -49.15 -29.51 41.48
CA ALA A 34 -49.52 -28.83 40.24
C ALA A 34 -48.80 -27.48 40.09
N ARG A 35 -48.74 -26.68 41.16
CA ARG A 35 -47.99 -25.41 41.18
C ARG A 35 -46.49 -25.63 40.97
N MET A 36 -45.91 -26.64 41.61
CA MET A 36 -44.49 -26.98 41.45
C MET A 36 -44.16 -27.35 40.00
N LEU A 37 -44.99 -28.17 39.34
CA LEU A 37 -44.80 -28.52 37.93
C LEU A 37 -44.90 -27.29 37.03
N TYR A 38 -45.90 -26.43 37.25
CA TYR A 38 -46.05 -25.19 36.49
C TYR A 38 -44.85 -24.25 36.66
N THR A 39 -44.36 -24.06 37.89
CA THR A 39 -43.17 -23.25 38.16
C THR A 39 -41.92 -23.86 37.54
N ARG A 40 -41.78 -25.19 37.56
CA ARG A 40 -40.65 -25.90 36.94
C ARG A 40 -40.58 -25.66 35.44
N ASP A 41 -41.70 -25.71 34.74
CA ASP A 41 -41.74 -25.42 33.29
C ASP A 41 -41.42 -23.95 32.99
N GLY A 42 -41.90 -23.04 33.84
CA GLY A 42 -41.53 -21.63 33.76
C GLY A 42 -40.03 -21.39 33.97
N ILE A 43 -39.42 -22.10 34.93
CA ILE A 43 -37.97 -22.03 35.18
C ILE A 43 -37.19 -22.59 34.00
N LYS A 44 -37.56 -23.78 33.49
CA LYS A 44 -36.89 -24.39 32.33
C LYS A 44 -36.90 -23.48 31.11
N LYS A 45 -38.03 -22.84 30.79
CA LYS A 45 -38.11 -21.88 29.68
C LYS A 45 -37.16 -20.69 29.87
N LYS A 46 -37.01 -20.20 31.10
CA LYS A 46 -36.07 -19.11 31.41
C LYS A 46 -34.62 -19.60 31.33
N GLU A 47 -34.33 -20.81 31.79
CA GLU A 47 -33.00 -21.43 31.66
C GLU A 47 -32.61 -21.60 30.19
N ASP A 48 -33.50 -22.15 29.35
CA ASP A 48 -33.28 -22.29 27.92
C ASP A 48 -33.04 -20.93 27.25
N ALA A 49 -33.81 -19.90 27.63
CA ALA A 49 -33.61 -18.55 27.12
C ALA A 49 -32.25 -17.96 27.53
N ILE A 50 -31.79 -18.22 28.75
CA ILE A 50 -30.45 -17.80 29.23
C ILE A 50 -29.35 -18.50 28.44
N VAL A 51 -29.49 -19.81 28.20
CA VAL A 51 -28.52 -20.58 27.40
C VAL A 51 -28.43 -20.02 25.99
N GLN A 52 -29.57 -19.79 25.32
CA GLN A 52 -29.57 -19.18 23.99
C GLN A 52 -28.95 -17.78 23.97
N LEU A 53 -29.20 -16.96 25.00
CA LEU A 53 -28.59 -15.63 25.10
C LEU A 53 -27.08 -15.73 25.27
N LYS A 54 -26.61 -16.69 26.07
CA LYS A 54 -25.19 -16.97 26.29
C LYS A 54 -24.50 -17.39 24.99
N ASP A 55 -25.12 -18.26 24.20
CA ASP A 55 -24.61 -18.67 22.89
C ASP A 55 -24.51 -17.50 21.92
N LYS A 56 -25.53 -16.62 21.89
CA LYS A 56 -25.49 -15.39 21.09
C LYS A 56 -24.36 -14.45 21.53
N ILE A 57 -24.14 -14.29 22.83
CA ILE A 57 -23.04 -13.47 23.36
C ILE A 57 -21.68 -14.05 22.95
N LEU A 58 -21.51 -15.37 23.01
CA LEU A 58 -20.29 -16.03 22.56
C LEU A 58 -20.05 -15.85 21.06
N ALA A 59 -21.08 -16.00 20.24
CA ALA A 59 -20.99 -15.78 18.79
C ALA A 59 -20.62 -14.31 18.47
N LEU A 60 -21.24 -13.35 19.16
CA LEU A 60 -20.91 -11.93 19.03
C LEU A 60 -19.47 -11.63 19.46
N ARG A 61 -18.99 -12.21 20.56
CA ARG A 61 -17.59 -12.07 20.99
C ARG A 61 -16.62 -12.64 19.95
N GLY A 62 -16.91 -13.81 19.37
CA GLY A 62 -16.11 -14.40 18.30
C GLY A 62 -16.06 -13.50 17.06
N THR A 63 -17.20 -12.92 16.69
CA THR A 63 -17.31 -11.99 15.55
C THR A 63 -16.55 -10.69 15.82
N LEU A 64 -16.62 -10.17 17.04
CA LEU A 64 -15.91 -8.97 17.46
C LEU A 64 -14.38 -9.18 17.44
N ALA A 65 -13.91 -10.34 17.93
CA ALA A 65 -12.50 -10.70 17.86
C ALA A 65 -11.99 -10.84 16.41
N SER A 66 -12.80 -11.44 15.53
CA SER A 66 -12.51 -11.52 14.10
C SER A 66 -12.50 -10.14 13.42
N SER A 67 -13.44 -9.27 13.78
CA SER A 67 -13.47 -7.90 13.28
C SER A 67 -12.26 -7.08 13.74
N ASN A 68 -11.86 -7.24 15.00
CA ASN A 68 -10.69 -6.55 15.56
C ASN A 68 -9.39 -6.98 14.88
N THR A 69 -9.22 -8.29 14.62
CA THR A 69 -8.04 -8.78 13.87
C THR A 69 -8.03 -8.28 12.43
N LYS A 70 -9.17 -8.21 11.75
CA LYS A 70 -9.28 -7.58 10.41
C LYS A 70 -8.93 -6.08 10.44
N LEU A 71 -9.36 -5.36 11.47
CA LEU A 71 -9.05 -3.94 11.66
C LEU A 71 -7.54 -3.73 11.83
N ASP A 72 -6.89 -4.54 12.67
CA ASP A 72 -5.44 -4.48 12.85
C ASP A 72 -4.68 -4.80 11.56
N GLN A 73 -5.12 -5.80 10.80
CA GLN A 73 -4.56 -6.11 9.49
C GLN A 73 -4.73 -4.96 8.49
N LEU A 74 -5.90 -4.33 8.44
CA LEU A 74 -6.15 -3.17 7.59
C LEU A 74 -5.29 -1.98 7.99
N LYS A 75 -5.09 -1.75 9.29
CA LYS A 75 -4.24 -0.68 9.80
C LYS A 75 -2.78 -0.88 9.39
N ARG A 76 -2.27 -2.11 9.48
CA ARG A 76 -0.92 -2.48 8.98
C ARG A 76 -0.81 -2.28 7.47
N LYS A 77 -1.74 -2.83 6.69
CA LYS A 77 -1.76 -2.64 5.22
C LYS A 77 -1.78 -1.16 4.83
N LYS A 78 -2.59 -0.34 5.52
CA LYS A 78 -2.63 1.11 5.29
C LYS A 78 -1.27 1.76 5.55
N GLN A 79 -0.61 1.40 6.65
CA GLN A 79 0.72 1.94 6.97
C GLN A 79 1.77 1.54 5.93
N ASP A 80 1.73 0.30 5.45
CA ASP A 80 2.66 -0.18 4.42
C ASP A 80 2.41 0.48 3.07
N THR A 81 1.14 0.67 2.67
CA THR A 81 0.79 1.43 1.47
C THR A 81 1.29 2.88 1.56
N VAL A 82 1.09 3.56 2.69
CA VAL A 82 1.58 4.94 2.88
C VAL A 82 3.09 5.01 2.74
N LYS A 83 3.84 4.12 3.42
CA LYS A 83 5.31 4.07 3.30
C LYS A 83 5.78 3.81 1.88
N SER A 84 5.12 2.89 1.17
CA SER A 84 5.44 2.57 -0.23
C SER A 84 5.17 3.76 -1.14
N THR A 85 4.05 4.45 -0.97
CA THR A 85 3.71 5.66 -1.74
C THR A 85 4.72 6.79 -1.46
N GLU A 86 5.09 7.04 -0.22
CA GLU A 86 6.11 8.04 0.13
C GLU A 86 7.48 7.72 -0.49
N ALA A 87 7.87 6.44 -0.51
CA ALA A 87 9.10 6.00 -1.17
C ALA A 87 9.02 6.21 -2.69
N PHE A 88 7.89 5.88 -3.31
CA PHE A 88 7.64 6.11 -4.73
C PHE A 88 7.69 7.59 -5.09
N GLU A 89 7.08 8.45 -4.27
CA GLU A 89 7.08 9.90 -4.49
C GLU A 89 8.49 10.49 -4.40
N LYS A 90 9.30 10.03 -3.44
CA LYS A 90 10.73 10.42 -3.35
C LYS A 90 11.50 10.00 -4.59
N SER A 91 11.36 8.75 -5.02
CA SER A 91 12.02 8.26 -6.24
C SER A 91 11.59 9.02 -7.49
N LEU A 92 10.31 9.38 -7.59
CA LEU A 92 9.78 10.16 -8.71
C LEU A 92 10.35 11.59 -8.72
N LYS A 93 10.42 12.23 -7.55
CA LYS A 93 11.06 13.54 -7.38
C LYS A 93 12.53 13.50 -7.81
N THR A 94 13.30 12.51 -7.35
CA THR A 94 14.70 12.34 -7.75
C THR A 94 14.84 12.12 -9.26
N CYS A 95 14.06 11.20 -9.84
CA CYS A 95 14.07 10.94 -11.28
C CYS A 95 13.73 12.19 -12.10
N SER A 96 12.75 12.99 -11.65
CA SER A 96 12.40 14.24 -12.33
C SER A 96 13.52 15.29 -12.30
N ALA A 97 14.24 15.38 -11.18
CA ALA A 97 15.39 16.29 -11.03
C ALA A 97 16.56 15.83 -11.92
N GLU A 98 16.90 14.55 -11.88
CA GLU A 98 17.93 13.95 -12.73
C GLU A 98 17.63 14.15 -14.22
N LYS A 99 16.36 14.01 -14.64
CA LYS A 99 15.93 14.28 -16.01
C LYS A 99 16.14 15.75 -16.37
N ALA A 100 15.79 16.69 -15.49
CA ALA A 100 15.97 18.12 -15.74
C ALA A 100 17.47 18.47 -15.88
N ASP A 101 18.33 17.88 -15.06
CA ASP A 101 19.78 18.08 -15.14
C ASP A 101 20.38 17.44 -16.40
N ALA A 102 19.90 16.27 -16.80
CA ALA A 102 20.31 15.62 -18.04
C ALA A 102 19.93 16.45 -19.27
N GLU A 103 18.71 17.01 -19.31
CA GLU A 103 18.29 17.90 -20.40
C GLU A 103 19.14 19.18 -20.43
N LYS A 104 19.42 19.81 -19.28
CA LYS A 104 20.33 20.99 -19.23
C LYS A 104 21.73 20.66 -19.75
N LYS A 105 22.31 19.52 -19.33
CA LYS A 105 23.62 19.06 -19.82
C LYS A 105 23.60 18.81 -21.32
N LYS A 106 22.53 18.22 -21.84
CA LYS A 106 22.36 17.97 -23.27
C LYS A 106 22.30 19.28 -24.07
N THR A 107 21.56 20.28 -23.60
CA THR A 107 21.50 21.59 -24.26
C THR A 107 22.86 22.27 -24.25
N SER A 108 23.54 22.30 -23.09
CA SER A 108 24.88 22.87 -22.96
C SER A 108 25.92 22.16 -23.83
N MET A 109 25.91 20.82 -23.89
CA MET A 109 26.79 20.06 -24.79
C MET A 109 26.49 20.37 -26.26
N LYS A 110 25.22 20.56 -26.63
CA LYS A 110 24.84 20.90 -28.01
C LYS A 110 25.31 22.30 -28.39
N GLU A 111 25.21 23.26 -27.48
CA GLU A 111 25.73 24.62 -27.66
C GLU A 111 27.25 24.60 -27.82
N ALA A 112 27.97 23.94 -26.91
CA ALA A 112 29.43 23.82 -26.98
C ALA A 112 29.90 23.10 -28.27
N LEU A 113 29.16 22.08 -28.72
CA LEU A 113 29.48 21.37 -29.96
C LEU A 113 29.28 22.26 -31.20
N ASN A 114 28.20 23.06 -31.22
CA ASN A 114 27.98 24.02 -32.29
C ASN A 114 29.08 25.10 -32.32
N GLU A 115 29.48 25.62 -31.15
CA GLU A 115 30.55 26.60 -31.02
C GLU A 115 31.89 26.04 -31.54
N LEU A 116 32.29 24.85 -31.07
CA LEU A 116 33.48 24.14 -31.56
C LEU A 116 33.45 23.91 -33.08
N GLN A 117 32.28 23.57 -33.63
CA GLN A 117 32.13 23.37 -35.07
C GLN A 117 32.30 24.68 -35.85
N THR A 118 31.78 25.80 -35.33
CA THR A 118 31.99 27.12 -35.92
C THR A 118 33.45 27.56 -35.84
N GLU A 119 34.08 27.42 -34.68
CA GLU A 119 35.50 27.75 -34.48
C GLU A 119 36.40 26.93 -35.41
N GLN A 120 36.14 25.62 -35.54
CA GLN A 120 36.90 24.76 -36.44
C GLN A 120 36.73 25.18 -37.91
N SER A 121 35.52 25.54 -38.32
CA SER A 121 35.23 26.00 -39.69
C SER A 121 35.96 27.31 -40.00
N ASP A 122 35.94 28.26 -39.08
CA ASP A 122 36.58 29.56 -39.26
C ASP A 122 38.11 29.45 -39.20
N ALA A 123 38.65 28.63 -38.29
CA ALA A 123 40.07 28.33 -38.25
C ALA A 123 40.56 27.67 -39.55
N LYS A 124 39.77 26.74 -40.11
CA LYS A 124 40.09 26.09 -41.38
C LYS A 124 40.11 27.10 -42.54
N LYS A 125 39.09 27.96 -42.65
CA LYS A 125 39.05 29.01 -43.69
C LYS A 125 40.24 29.96 -43.57
N LYS A 126 40.59 30.36 -42.34
CA LYS A 126 41.74 31.25 -42.10
C LYS A 126 43.05 30.58 -42.50
N ALA A 127 43.25 29.31 -42.12
CA ALA A 127 44.42 28.55 -42.53
C ALA A 127 44.49 28.38 -44.06
N GLU A 128 43.37 28.11 -44.73
CA GLU A 128 43.31 28.02 -46.20
C GLU A 128 43.68 29.34 -46.88
N GLN A 129 43.20 30.48 -46.36
CA GLN A 129 43.55 31.82 -46.86
C GLN A 129 45.04 32.13 -46.65
N GLU A 130 45.59 31.84 -45.47
CA GLU A 130 47.01 32.03 -45.17
C GLU A 130 47.89 31.16 -46.07
N ILE A 131 47.54 29.90 -46.29
CA ILE A 131 48.25 28.99 -47.21
C ILE A 131 48.24 29.55 -48.64
N GLN A 132 47.09 30.04 -49.13
CA GLN A 132 47.01 30.63 -50.47
C GLN A 132 47.85 31.90 -50.59
N SER A 133 47.82 32.77 -49.59
CA SER A 133 48.63 33.99 -49.54
C SER A 133 50.12 33.67 -49.55
N LEU A 134 50.57 32.72 -48.71
CA LEU A 134 51.96 32.28 -48.66
C LEU A 134 52.40 31.65 -49.99
N LYS A 135 51.54 30.84 -50.61
CA LYS A 135 51.82 30.26 -51.94
C LYS A 135 52.05 31.36 -52.99
N GLN A 136 51.23 32.41 -52.98
CA GLN A 136 51.39 33.53 -53.90
C GLN A 136 52.69 34.30 -53.62
N GLN A 137 53.00 34.61 -52.36
CA GLN A 137 54.25 35.27 -51.98
C GLN A 137 55.48 34.47 -52.41
N ILE A 138 55.45 33.13 -52.29
CA ILE A 138 56.54 32.27 -52.75
C ILE A 138 56.69 32.36 -54.27
N LEU A 139 55.61 32.28 -55.03
CA LEU A 139 55.64 32.40 -56.49
C LEU A 139 56.17 33.77 -56.94
N ASP A 140 55.70 34.85 -56.33
CA ASP A 140 56.14 36.20 -56.65
C ASP A 140 57.63 36.39 -56.34
N ARG A 141 58.08 35.84 -55.20
CA ARG A 141 59.50 35.84 -54.82
C ARG A 141 60.36 35.03 -55.80
N ASP A 142 59.92 33.82 -56.14
CA ASP A 142 60.66 32.94 -57.05
C ASP A 142 60.76 33.58 -58.44
N LYS A 143 59.68 34.21 -58.93
CA LYS A 143 59.69 35.00 -60.18
C LYS A 143 60.66 36.18 -60.12
N ALA A 144 60.71 36.91 -59.00
CA ALA A 144 61.65 38.01 -58.81
C ALA A 144 63.10 37.52 -58.81
N ILE A 145 63.40 36.40 -58.15
CA ILE A 145 64.74 35.78 -58.15
C ILE A 145 65.13 35.36 -59.57
N CYS A 146 64.21 34.76 -60.32
CA CYS A 146 64.45 34.30 -61.68
C CYS A 146 64.80 35.42 -62.67
N ALA A 147 64.34 36.65 -62.43
CA ALA A 147 64.73 37.81 -63.24
C ALA A 147 66.24 38.12 -63.17
N PHE A 148 66.92 37.69 -62.10
CA PHE A 148 68.35 37.92 -61.88
C PHE A 148 69.18 36.62 -61.90
N ALA A 149 68.54 35.47 -62.06
CA ALA A 149 69.21 34.18 -61.98
C ALA A 149 69.89 33.79 -63.30
N ASP A 150 71.14 33.36 -63.23
CA ASP A 150 71.89 32.83 -64.38
C ASP A 150 71.36 31.44 -64.77
N THR A 151 70.54 31.40 -65.82
CA THR A 151 69.88 30.18 -66.32
C THR A 151 70.84 29.18 -66.98
N THR A 152 72.14 29.47 -67.05
CA THR A 152 73.15 28.48 -67.44
C THR A 152 73.49 27.51 -66.30
N LYS A 153 73.18 27.87 -65.04
CA LYS A 153 73.33 26.98 -63.87
C LYS A 153 72.10 26.09 -63.68
N ALA A 154 72.35 24.80 -63.43
CA ALA A 154 71.30 23.79 -63.34
C ALA A 154 70.27 24.04 -62.21
N GLU A 155 70.70 24.63 -61.09
CA GLU A 155 69.82 24.93 -59.94
C GLU A 155 68.86 26.09 -60.22
N ALA A 156 69.35 27.16 -60.84
CA ALA A 156 68.53 28.27 -61.31
C ALA A 156 67.52 27.80 -62.37
N ARG A 157 67.94 26.93 -63.31
CA ARG A 157 67.04 26.31 -64.28
C ARG A 157 65.91 25.51 -63.64
N LYS A 158 66.19 24.75 -62.57
CA LYS A 158 65.16 23.96 -61.86
C LYS A 158 64.16 24.84 -61.11
N LEU A 159 64.63 25.90 -60.45
CA LEU A 159 63.75 26.84 -59.73
C LEU A 159 62.86 27.63 -60.70
N CYS A 160 63.43 28.10 -61.81
CA CYS A 160 62.77 29.00 -62.76
C CYS A 160 61.96 28.30 -63.86
N ALA A 161 61.98 26.96 -63.93
CA ALA A 161 61.14 26.20 -64.86
C ALA A 161 59.70 26.04 -64.38
N VAL A 162 59.42 26.34 -63.11
CA VAL A 162 58.10 26.17 -62.45
C VAL A 162 57.46 27.52 -62.07
N ALA A 163 58.25 28.61 -62.10
CA ALA A 163 57.85 29.97 -61.75
C ALA A 163 57.00 30.66 -62.86
#